data_AF-A0A1D9MDL0-F1
#
_entry.id   AF-A0A1D9MDL0-F1
#
_cell.length_a   1.000
_cell.length_b   1.000
_cell.length_c   1.000
_cell.angle_alpha   90.00
_cell.angle_beta   90.00
_cell.angle_gamma   90.00
#
_symmetry.space_group_name_H-M   'P 1'
#
loop_
_entity.id
_entity.type
_entity.pdbx_description
1 polymer ?
#
loop_
_entity_poly.entity_id
_entity_poly.type
_entity_poly.pdbx_seq_one_letter_code
_entity_poly.pdbx_strand_id
1 'polypeptide(L)' 'MKPGDVVVIGAFDEVPEHWFWVETVEDDHVTGVALSGPLAGEYGEPDLSMIIKVLGPDEARQGT' A
#
# COMPACT_ATOMS: atom_id res chain seq x y z
N MET A 1 7.80 -8.77 1.08
CA MET A 1 6.44 -8.42 0.66
C MET A 1 5.92 -9.51 -0.26
N LYS A 2 4.63 -9.81 -0.19
CA LYS A 2 3.93 -10.80 -1.03
C LYS A 2 2.45 -10.37 -1.20
N PRO A 3 1.73 -10.96 -2.18
CA PRO A 3 0.28 -10.83 -2.26
C PRO A 3 -0.42 -11.07 -0.92
N GLY A 4 -1.37 -10.22 -0.58
CA GLY A 4 -2.10 -10.24 0.68
C GLY A 4 -1.47 -9.41 1.82
N ASP A 5 -0.23 -8.93 1.66
CA ASP A 5 0.35 -8.00 2.62
C ASP A 5 -0.33 -6.63 2.52
N VAL A 6 -0.34 -5.89 3.64
CA VAL A 6 -0.64 -4.45 3.64
C VAL A 6 0.67 -3.70 3.83
N VAL A 7 0.89 -2.69 3.00
CA VAL A 7 2.08 -1.84 3.04
C VAL A 7 1.71 -0.38 3.29
N VAL A 8 2.67 0.39 3.77
CA VAL A 8 2.57 1.85 3.85
C VAL A 8 3.28 2.44 2.65
N ILE A 9 2.53 3.16 1.84
CA ILE A 9 3.05 3.99 0.77
C ILE A 9 3.47 5.32 1.41
N GLY A 10 4.71 5.73 1.18
CA GLY A 10 5.23 7.03 1.61
C GLY A 10 4.43 8.17 0.99
N ALA A 11 4.43 9.34 1.63
CA ALA A 11 3.81 10.51 1.04
C ALA A 11 4.53 10.90 -0.26
N PHE A 12 3.77 11.25 -1.29
CA PHE A 12 4.27 11.74 -2.58
C PHE A 12 3.32 12.79 -3.13
N ASP A 13 3.86 13.75 -3.87
CA ASP A 13 3.12 14.91 -4.37
C ASP A 13 2.27 15.57 -3.26
N GLU A 14 0.95 15.44 -3.35
CA GLU A 14 -0.03 15.94 -2.36
C GLU A 14 -0.81 14.79 -1.68
N VAL A 15 -0.39 13.54 -1.90
CA VAL A 15 -0.98 12.35 -1.29
C VAL A 15 -0.21 12.04 0.00
N PRO A 16 -0.88 12.05 1.17
CA PRO A 16 -0.24 11.68 2.42
C PRO A 16 0.11 10.19 2.44
N GLU A 17 0.90 9.77 3.43
CA GLU A 17 1.12 8.36 3.70
C GLU A 17 -0.22 7.63 3.85
N HIS A 18 -0.31 6.48 3.22
CA HIS A 18 -1.53 5.68 3.25
C HIS A 18 -1.21 4.20 3.17
N TRP A 19 -2.20 3.40 3.54
CA TRP A 19 -2.11 1.96 3.54
C TRP A 19 -2.56 1.44 2.19
N PHE A 20 -1.92 0.38 1.74
CA PHE A 20 -2.16 -0.20 0.44
C PHE A 20 -2.14 -1.72 0.56
N TRP A 21 -3.19 -2.37 0.06
CA TRP A 21 -3.28 -3.82 0.01
C TRP A 21 -2.69 -4.32 -1.29
N VAL A 22 -1.75 -5.26 -1.19
CA VAL A 22 -1.02 -5.81 -2.34
C VAL A 22 -1.77 -7.00 -2.92
N GLU A 23 -2.17 -6.90 -4.18
CA GLU A 23 -2.76 -7.98 -4.98
C GLU A 23 -1.69 -8.77 -5.74
N THR A 24 -0.81 -8.07 -6.48
CA THR A 24 0.35 -8.69 -7.15
C THR A 24 1.65 -7.95 -6.85
N VAL A 25 2.77 -8.66 -7.01
CA VAL A 25 4.13 -8.11 -6.89
C VAL A 25 4.81 -8.38 -8.22
N GLU A 26 5.08 -7.32 -8.97
CA GLU A 26 5.78 -7.37 -10.25
C GLU A 26 7.26 -7.02 -10.05
N ASP A 27 8.02 -6.89 -11.13
CA ASP A 27 9.47 -6.69 -11.08
C ASP A 27 9.89 -5.36 -10.41
N ASP A 28 9.12 -4.28 -10.61
CA ASP A 28 9.44 -2.92 -10.15
C ASP A 28 8.32 -2.21 -9.38
N HIS A 29 7.11 -2.75 -9.38
CA HIS A 29 5.95 -2.19 -8.69
C HIS A 29 5.07 -3.28 -8.05
N VAL A 30 4.11 -2.86 -7.24
CA VAL A 30 3.00 -3.70 -6.79
C VAL A 30 1.69 -3.21 -7.38
N THR A 31 0.72 -4.09 -7.44
CA THR A 31 -0.66 -3.72 -7.77
C THR A 31 -1.59 -3.96 -6.58
N GLY A 32 -2.75 -3.30 -6.58
CA GLY A 32 -3.79 -3.53 -5.60
C GLY A 32 -4.55 -2.26 -5.25
N VAL A 33 -5.05 -2.17 -4.02
CA VAL A 33 -6.04 -1.14 -3.63
C VAL A 33 -5.55 -0.34 -2.43
N ALA A 34 -5.64 0.98 -2.52
CA ALA A 34 -5.41 1.86 -1.39
C ALA A 34 -6.52 1.67 -0.34
N LEU A 35 -6.12 1.43 0.91
CA LEU A 35 -7.02 1.17 2.03
C LEU A 35 -7.35 2.44 2.83
N SER A 36 -6.51 3.47 2.74
CA SER A 36 -6.66 4.71 3.50
C SER A 36 -6.20 5.94 2.72
N GLY A 37 -6.37 7.11 3.32
CA GLY A 37 -6.02 8.39 2.70
C GLY A 37 -6.98 8.80 1.57
N PRO A 38 -6.61 9.84 0.80
CA PRO A 38 -7.46 10.38 -0.27
C PRO A 38 -7.74 9.40 -1.42
N LEU A 39 -6.90 8.36 -1.57
CA LEU A 39 -7.03 7.33 -2.61
C LEU A 39 -7.76 6.08 -2.11
N ALA A 40 -8.33 6.08 -0.90
CA ALA A 40 -9.00 4.89 -0.35
C ALA A 40 -10.08 4.34 -1.31
N GLY A 41 -9.96 3.05 -1.66
CA GLY A 41 -10.82 2.35 -2.62
C GLY A 41 -10.32 2.37 -4.06
N GLU A 42 -9.31 3.19 -4.38
CA GLU A 42 -8.73 3.27 -5.72
C GLU A 42 -7.70 2.17 -5.94
N TYR A 43 -7.71 1.60 -7.16
CA TYR A 43 -6.68 0.68 -7.62
C TYR A 43 -5.44 1.46 -8.08
N GLY A 44 -4.25 0.95 -7.77
CA GLY A 44 -2.99 1.61 -8.10
C GLY A 44 -1.85 0.63 -8.37
N GLU A 45 -0.76 1.19 -8.91
CA GLU A 45 0.45 0.47 -9.29
C GLU A 45 1.71 1.18 -8.72
N PRO A 46 1.83 1.37 -7.39
CA PRO A 46 2.95 2.12 -6.84
C PRO A 46 4.28 1.38 -6.98
N ASP A 47 5.34 2.11 -7.32
CA ASP A 47 6.70 1.61 -7.38
C ASP A 47 7.14 1.00 -6.04
N LEU A 48 7.95 -0.05 -6.09
CA LEU A 48 8.53 -0.67 -4.89
C LEU A 48 9.33 0.33 -4.03
N SER A 49 9.88 1.38 -4.67
CA SER A 49 10.62 2.44 -3.99
C SER A 49 9.76 3.36 -3.11
N MET A 50 8.43 3.41 -3.35
CA MET A 50 7.50 4.20 -2.55
C MET A 50 7.08 3.50 -1.25
N ILE A 51 7.39 2.20 -1.12
CA ILE A 51 7.00 1.40 0.05
C ILE A 51 7.99 1.64 1.17
N ILE A 52 7.52 2.25 2.25
CA ILE A 52 8.37 2.56 3.42
C ILE A 52 8.26 1.51 4.52
N LYS A 53 7.18 0.71 4.54
CA LYS A 53 6.94 -0.32 5.57
C LYS A 53 5.97 -1.40 5.10
N VAL A 54 6.23 -2.66 5.46
CA VAL A 54 5.24 -3.75 5.41
C VAL A 54 4.61 -3.90 6.80
N LEU A 55 3.28 -3.90 6.90
CA LEU A 55 2.56 -4.02 8.16
C LEU A 55 2.47 -5.47 8.63
N GLY A 56 2.56 -5.67 9.94
CA GLY A 56 2.25 -6.94 10.56
C GLY A 56 0.75 -7.26 10.53
N PRO A 57 0.36 -8.53 10.71
CA PRO A 57 -1.05 -8.96 10.69
C PRO A 57 -1.94 -8.22 11.69
N ASP A 58 -1.39 -7.84 12.86
CA ASP A 58 -2.15 -7.15 13.91
C ASP A 58 -2.27 -5.64 13.65
N GLU A 59 -1.30 -5.04 12.96
CA GLU A 59 -1.36 -3.63 12.54
C GLU A 59 -2.37 -3.47 11.41
N ALA A 60 -2.36 -4.37 10.42
CA ALA A 60 -3.29 -4.36 9.29
C ALA A 60 -4.76 -4.50 9.70
N ARG A 61 -5.04 -5.18 10.82
CA ARG A 61 -6.41 -5.36 11.35
C ARG A 61 -6.98 -4.12 12.05
N GLN A 62 -6.16 -3.13 12.39
CA GLN A 62 -6.57 -1.98 13.19
C GLN A 62 -6.97 -0.75 12.38
N GLY A 63 -6.70 -0.72 11.06
CA GLY A 63 -6.96 0.45 10.21
C GLY A 63 -8.14 0.33 9.26
N THR A 64 -9.22 -0.33 9.68
CA THR A 64 -10.53 -0.30 8.98
C THR A 64 -11.45 0.74 9.57
#